data_AF-W2TU26-F1
#
_entry.id   AF-W2TU26-F1
#
_cell.length_a   1.000
_cell.length_b   1.000
_cell.length_c   1.000
_cell.angle_alpha   90.00
_cell.angle_beta   90.00
_cell.angle_gamma   90.00
#
_symmetry.space_group_name_H-M   'P 1'
#
loop_
_entity.id
_entity.type
_entity.pdbx_description
1 polymer ?
#
loop_
_entity_poly.entity_id
_entity_poly.type
_entity_poly.pdbx_seq_one_letter_code
_entity_poly.pdbx_strand_id
1 'polypeptide(L)'
;MIAVDVLFTRVCADTFGEQYTAVMVQKNIDRINELYGGKDYYKGTNVVIPNGSIDPWHALGKYSSDDPSVIWYLINGLFPVLRQMRNRTAHCADMYPSRPQDLPDLIEARKITEDNIANWLKQASTRTWTISTSTVVTASSTLTSFAESTTLPMIPADSTSPTTISKHSPTLIGRILISF
;
A
#
# COMPACT_ATOMS: atom_id res chain seq x y z
N MET A 1 19.21 8.35 15.64
CA MET A 1 18.57 9.64 15.31
C MET A 1 19.03 10.03 13.92
N ILE A 2 18.13 9.98 12.94
CA ILE A 2 18.39 10.59 11.64
C ILE A 2 18.29 12.09 11.90
N ALA A 3 19.37 12.83 11.68
CA ALA A 3 19.29 14.29 11.67
C ALA A 3 18.44 14.66 10.46
N VAL A 4 17.17 15.00 10.68
CA VAL A 4 16.35 15.59 9.63
C VAL A 4 17.01 16.94 9.33
N ASP A 5 17.67 17.04 8.18
CA ASP A 5 18.51 18.18 7.83
C ASP A 5 17.73 19.49 8.00
N VAL A 6 18.36 20.45 8.66
CA VAL A 6 17.84 21.81 8.84
C VAL A 6 17.60 22.46 7.47
N LEU A 7 18.41 22.12 6.46
CA LEU A 7 18.22 22.60 5.09
C LEU A 7 16.89 22.11 4.50
N PHE A 8 16.64 20.81 4.46
CA PHE A 8 15.45 20.27 3.81
C PHE A 8 14.16 20.64 4.55
N THR A 9 14.18 20.66 5.88
CA THR A 9 13.00 21.05 6.67
C THR A 9 12.69 22.54 6.54
N ARG A 10 13.69 23.41 6.39
CA ARG A 10 13.46 24.83 6.10
C ARG A 10 12.86 25.05 4.73
N VAL A 11 13.37 24.39 3.69
CA VAL A 11 12.77 24.49 2.35
C VAL A 11 11.30 24.05 2.37
N CYS A 12 10.97 22.99 3.13
CA CYS A 12 9.58 22.57 3.32
C CYS A 12 8.74 23.63 4.05
N ALA A 13 9.28 24.24 5.10
CA ALA A 13 8.59 25.29 5.84
C ALA A 13 8.34 26.53 4.97
N ASP A 14 9.35 27.00 4.26
CA ASP A 14 9.28 28.18 3.40
C ASP A 14 8.30 27.98 2.22
N THR A 15 8.20 26.75 1.71
CA THR A 15 7.36 26.43 0.53
C THR A 15 5.93 26.07 0.90
N PHE A 16 5.73 25.31 1.99
CA PHE A 16 4.44 24.68 2.31
C PHE A 16 3.86 25.12 3.67
N GLY A 17 4.65 25.80 4.51
CA GLY A 17 4.23 26.40 5.79
C GLY A 17 5.02 25.90 7.01
N GLU A 18 5.06 26.73 8.05
CA GLU A 18 5.85 26.52 9.28
C GLU A 18 5.54 25.21 10.04
N GLN A 19 4.41 24.57 9.77
CA GLN A 19 4.06 23.28 10.37
C GLN A 19 4.98 22.12 9.93
N TYR A 20 5.71 22.24 8.81
CA TYR A 20 6.58 21.20 8.27
C TYR A 20 7.96 21.15 8.95
N THR A 21 7.95 21.05 10.27
CA THR A 21 9.16 20.96 11.11
C THR A 21 9.79 19.55 11.09
N ALA A 22 11.07 19.45 11.45
CA ALA A 22 11.76 18.17 11.64
C ALA A 22 11.00 17.21 12.59
N VAL A 23 10.39 17.76 13.66
CA VAL A 23 9.60 16.98 14.62
C VAL A 23 8.34 16.41 13.97
N MET A 24 7.64 17.22 13.18
CA MET A 24 6.45 16.75 12.47
C MET A 24 6.81 15.70 11.41
N VAL A 25 7.92 15.88 10.69
CA VAL A 25 8.43 14.88 9.74
C VAL A 25 8.74 13.56 10.44
N GLN A 26 9.47 13.58 11.55
CA GLN A 26 9.77 12.37 12.31
C GLN A 26 8.50 11.68 12.83
N LYS A 27 7.55 12.46 13.38
CA LYS A 27 6.27 11.92 13.84
C LYS A 27 5.49 11.24 12.72
N ASN A 28 5.53 11.77 11.51
CA ASN A 28 4.87 11.17 10.36
C ASN A 28 5.59 9.89 9.90
N ILE A 29 6.92 9.86 9.91
CA ILE A 29 7.71 8.65 9.63
C ILE A 29 7.32 7.55 10.62
N ASP A 30 7.28 7.87 11.92
CA ASP A 30 6.91 6.92 12.96
C ASP A 30 5.49 6.39 12.75
N ARG A 31 4.52 7.27 12.46
CA ARG A 31 3.13 6.90 12.17
C ARG A 31 3.01 5.99 10.94
N ILE A 32 3.73 6.27 9.86
CA ILE A 32 3.69 5.45 8.64
C ILE A 32 4.32 4.08 8.91
N ASN A 33 5.43 4.03 9.63
CA ASN A 33 6.07 2.78 10.02
C ASN A 33 5.20 1.95 10.98
N GLU A 34 4.46 2.60 11.89
CA GLU A 34 3.49 1.93 12.75
C GLU A 34 2.34 1.30 11.92
N LEU A 35 1.86 2.03 10.90
CA LEU A 35 0.74 1.58 10.07
C LEU A 35 1.13 0.47 9.08
N TYR A 36 2.28 0.61 8.42
CA TYR A 36 2.68 -0.27 7.31
C TYR A 36 3.85 -1.22 7.64
N GLY A 37 4.53 -1.01 8.77
CA GLY A 37 5.63 -1.86 9.24
C GLY A 37 7.01 -1.55 8.64
N GLY A 38 7.10 -0.61 7.69
CA GLY A 38 8.33 -0.36 6.94
C GLY A 38 8.85 -1.61 6.21
N LYS A 39 10.14 -1.63 5.84
CA LYS A 39 10.72 -2.76 5.08
C LYS A 39 10.74 -4.07 5.89
N ASP A 40 10.98 -3.99 7.19
CA ASP A 40 11.25 -5.14 8.05
C ASP A 40 9.95 -5.76 8.59
N TYR A 41 8.96 -4.95 8.96
CA TYR A 41 7.73 -5.42 9.62
C TYR A 41 6.48 -5.37 8.74
N TYR A 42 6.62 -5.22 7.42
CA TYR A 42 5.50 -5.26 6.47
C TYR A 42 4.55 -6.44 6.73
N LYS A 43 3.25 -6.15 6.86
CA LYS A 43 2.17 -7.12 7.15
C LYS A 43 1.13 -7.27 6.03
N GLY A 44 1.35 -6.65 4.87
CA GLY A 44 0.45 -6.84 3.73
C GLY A 44 0.59 -8.23 3.12
N THR A 45 -0.39 -8.62 2.31
CA THR A 45 -0.44 -9.90 1.60
C THR A 45 -0.65 -9.68 0.12
N ASN A 46 -0.39 -10.71 -0.69
CA ASN A 46 -0.60 -10.70 -2.14
C ASN A 46 0.14 -9.54 -2.83
N VAL A 47 1.46 -9.50 -2.68
CA VAL A 47 2.33 -8.48 -3.29
C VAL A 47 3.59 -9.10 -3.90
N VAL A 48 4.01 -8.57 -5.05
CA VAL A 48 5.33 -8.81 -5.61
C VAL A 48 6.15 -7.52 -5.48
N ILE A 49 7.36 -7.61 -4.95
CA ILE A 49 8.26 -6.50 -4.66
C ILE A 49 9.56 -6.69 -5.49
N PRO A 50 9.53 -6.37 -6.79
CA PRO A 50 10.71 -6.42 -7.64
C PRO A 50 11.63 -5.23 -7.35
N ASN A 51 12.93 -5.45 -7.36
CA ASN A 51 13.94 -4.44 -7.11
C ASN A 51 15.06 -4.52 -8.16
N GLY A 52 15.46 -3.40 -8.74
CA GLY A 52 16.62 -3.34 -9.63
C GLY A 52 17.93 -3.27 -8.86
N SER A 53 18.92 -4.11 -9.19
CA SER A 53 20.18 -4.16 -8.44
C SER A 53 21.11 -2.94 -8.60
N ILE A 54 20.82 -2.00 -9.51
CA ILE A 54 21.52 -0.70 -9.60
C ILE A 54 20.60 0.48 -9.30
N ASP A 55 19.37 0.21 -8.87
CA ASP A 55 18.49 1.25 -8.35
C ASP A 55 18.94 1.64 -6.93
N PRO A 56 19.38 2.89 -6.66
CA PRO A 56 19.77 3.28 -5.31
C PRO A 56 18.65 3.07 -4.28
N TRP A 57 17.38 3.08 -4.70
CA TRP A 57 16.24 2.86 -3.82
C TRP A 57 16.08 1.40 -3.38
N HIS A 58 16.70 0.45 -4.07
CA HIS A 58 16.61 -0.97 -3.72
C HIS A 58 17.10 -1.25 -2.27
N ALA A 59 17.98 -0.39 -1.74
CA ALA A 59 18.46 -0.48 -0.36
C ALA A 59 17.36 -0.29 0.70
N LEU A 60 16.26 0.38 0.33
CA LEU A 60 15.06 0.56 1.18
C LEU A 60 14.01 -0.54 0.93
N GLY A 61 14.23 -1.42 -0.05
CA GLY A 61 13.32 -2.49 -0.42
C GLY A 61 13.28 -3.65 0.58
N LYS A 62 12.37 -4.58 0.34
CA LYS A 62 12.16 -5.79 1.15
C LYS A 62 12.78 -7.01 0.47
N TYR A 63 13.58 -7.79 1.21
CA TYR A 63 14.26 -9.01 0.74
C TYR A 63 13.99 -10.24 1.61
N SER A 64 12.95 -10.18 2.43
CA SER A 64 12.52 -11.29 3.29
C SER A 64 11.05 -11.12 3.65
N SER A 65 10.35 -12.23 3.81
CA SER A 65 8.98 -12.25 4.32
C SER A 65 8.67 -13.61 4.94
N ASP A 66 7.88 -13.61 6.01
CA ASP A 66 7.30 -14.83 6.59
C ASP A 66 5.96 -15.19 5.93
N ASP A 67 5.33 -14.25 5.22
CA ASP A 67 4.09 -14.49 4.48
C ASP A 67 4.42 -14.99 3.06
N PRO A 68 3.91 -16.16 2.66
CA PRO A 68 4.22 -16.76 1.35
C PRO A 68 3.59 -16.04 0.16
N SER A 69 2.63 -15.13 0.39
CA SER A 69 2.02 -14.30 -0.65
C SER A 69 2.77 -12.99 -0.90
N VAL A 70 3.86 -12.75 -0.15
CA VAL A 70 4.76 -11.60 -0.31
C VAL A 70 6.04 -12.08 -0.99
N ILE A 71 6.10 -11.85 -2.30
CA ILE A 71 7.22 -12.29 -3.13
C ILE A 71 8.18 -11.12 -3.29
N TRP A 72 9.44 -11.27 -2.92
CA TRP A 72 10.48 -10.29 -3.23
C TRP A 72 11.37 -10.84 -4.34
N TYR A 73 11.87 -9.96 -5.22
CA TYR A 73 12.74 -10.35 -6.32
C TYR A 73 13.80 -9.29 -6.59
N LEU A 74 15.08 -9.67 -6.57
CA LEU A 74 16.18 -8.78 -6.91
C LEU A 74 16.65 -9.06 -8.33
N ILE A 75 16.43 -8.11 -9.23
CA ILE A 75 16.84 -8.18 -10.63
C ILE A 75 18.32 -7.80 -10.72
N ASN A 76 19.18 -8.81 -10.60
CA ASN A 76 20.64 -8.70 -10.57
C ASN A 76 21.33 -9.17 -11.85
N GLY A 77 20.57 -9.71 -12.80
CA GLY A 77 21.09 -10.36 -14.00
C GLY A 77 21.73 -11.72 -13.71
N LEU A 78 22.25 -12.38 -14.75
CA LEU A 78 22.90 -13.68 -14.58
C LEU A 78 24.30 -13.53 -13.93
N PHE A 79 24.50 -14.24 -12.82
CA PHE A 79 25.71 -14.48 -12.00
C PHE A 79 27.06 -14.63 -12.75
N PRO A 80 28.27 -14.31 -12.17
CA PRO A 80 28.60 -13.41 -11.08
C PRO A 80 29.31 -12.11 -11.55
N VAL A 81 28.85 -10.98 -11.00
CA VAL A 81 29.51 -9.76 -10.45
C VAL A 81 30.73 -9.10 -11.15
N LEU A 82 31.50 -9.76 -11.99
CA LEU A 82 32.66 -9.13 -12.61
C LEU A 82 32.26 -8.38 -13.88
N ARG A 83 32.03 -7.07 -13.70
CA ARG A 83 32.45 -5.99 -14.61
C ARG A 83 31.44 -5.37 -15.58
N GLN A 84 30.17 -5.76 -15.62
CA GLN A 84 29.21 -5.05 -16.51
C GLN A 84 27.91 -4.63 -15.84
N MET A 85 27.81 -3.32 -15.55
CA MET A 85 26.53 -2.65 -15.19
C MET A 85 25.44 -2.85 -16.25
N ARG A 86 25.81 -3.22 -17.48
CA ARG A 86 24.86 -3.48 -18.59
C ARG A 86 23.93 -4.67 -18.33
N ASN A 87 24.27 -5.56 -17.40
CA ASN A 87 23.48 -6.74 -17.09
C ASN A 87 22.73 -6.58 -15.76
N ARG A 88 22.26 -5.37 -15.46
CA ARG A 88 21.48 -5.04 -14.27
C ARG A 88 20.34 -4.10 -14.64
N THR A 89 19.35 -3.99 -13.77
CA THR A 89 18.23 -3.07 -13.98
C THR A 89 18.22 -1.94 -12.96
N ALA A 90 17.78 -0.79 -13.43
CA ALA A 90 17.55 0.40 -12.62
C ALA A 90 16.08 0.47 -12.17
N HIS A 91 15.68 1.64 -11.68
CA HIS A 91 14.39 1.89 -11.06
C HIS A 91 13.21 1.41 -11.92
N CYS A 92 12.40 0.53 -11.34
CA CYS A 92 11.14 0.00 -11.88
C CYS A 92 11.22 -0.51 -13.33
N ALA A 93 12.34 -1.17 -13.70
CA ALA A 93 12.53 -1.63 -15.07
C ALA A 93 11.45 -2.63 -15.55
N ASP A 94 10.91 -3.41 -14.62
CA ASP A 94 9.82 -4.38 -14.78
C ASP A 94 8.53 -3.73 -15.27
N MET A 95 8.28 -2.46 -14.92
CA MET A 95 7.07 -1.72 -15.31
C MET A 95 7.12 -1.14 -16.73
N TYR A 96 8.30 -1.13 -17.38
CA TYR A 96 8.38 -0.74 -18.78
C TYR A 96 7.88 -1.84 -19.71
N PRO A 97 7.35 -1.49 -20.90
CA PRO A 97 6.99 -2.46 -21.92
C PRO A 97 8.16 -3.39 -22.25
N SER A 98 7.84 -4.67 -22.45
CA SER A 98 8.81 -5.71 -22.79
C SER A 98 9.56 -5.39 -24.08
N ARG A 99 10.86 -5.71 -24.11
CA ARG A 99 11.75 -5.50 -25.26
C ARG A 99 12.54 -6.78 -25.55
N PRO A 100 12.90 -7.04 -26.82
CA PRO A 100 13.76 -8.18 -27.17
C PRO A 100 15.14 -8.16 -26.49
N GLN A 101 15.60 -6.99 -26.03
CA GLN A 101 16.89 -6.80 -25.37
C GLN A 101 16.81 -6.91 -23.85
N ASP A 102 15.63 -7.19 -23.28
CA ASP A 102 15.48 -7.31 -21.85
C ASP A 102 16.30 -8.47 -21.30
N LEU A 103 16.88 -8.23 -20.13
CA LEU A 103 17.66 -9.25 -19.44
C LEU A 103 16.76 -10.45 -19.11
N PRO A 104 17.27 -11.70 -19.20
CA PRO A 104 16.49 -12.88 -18.82
C PRO A 104 15.88 -12.77 -17.41
N ASP A 105 16.62 -12.17 -16.49
CA ASP A 105 16.19 -11.94 -15.11
C ASP A 105 15.06 -10.90 -14.97
N LEU A 106 15.03 -9.90 -15.87
CA LEU A 106 13.92 -8.94 -15.96
C LEU A 106 12.66 -9.60 -16.55
N ILE A 107 12.82 -10.49 -17.53
CA ILE A 107 11.72 -11.28 -18.09
C ILE A 107 11.11 -12.17 -17.01
N GLU A 108 11.95 -12.83 -16.21
CA GLU A 108 11.49 -13.68 -15.10
C GLU A 108 10.76 -12.87 -14.03
N ALA A 109 11.24 -11.69 -13.65
CA ALA A 109 10.54 -10.82 -12.70
C ALA A 109 9.12 -10.44 -13.16
N ARG A 110 8.94 -10.14 -14.45
CA ARG A 110 7.60 -9.87 -15.02
C ARG A 110 6.72 -11.10 -14.98
N LYS A 111 7.27 -12.26 -15.35
CA LYS A 111 6.55 -13.52 -15.32
C LYS A 111 6.10 -13.90 -13.90
N ILE A 112 6.97 -13.78 -12.90
CA ILE A 112 6.63 -13.97 -11.49
C ILE A 112 5.46 -13.07 -11.09
N THR A 113 5.48 -11.82 -11.54
CA THR A 113 4.41 -10.86 -11.27
C THR A 113 3.08 -11.30 -11.91
N GLU A 114 3.09 -11.65 -13.19
CA GLU A 114 1.92 -12.13 -13.92
C GLU A 114 1.34 -13.41 -13.32
N ASP A 115 2.18 -14.39 -12.99
CA ASP A 115 1.78 -15.67 -12.41
C ASP A 115 1.11 -15.48 -11.04
N ASN A 116 1.67 -14.61 -10.19
CA ASN A 116 1.08 -14.28 -8.88
C ASN A 116 -0.26 -13.55 -9.02
N ILE A 117 -0.36 -12.57 -9.91
CA ILE A 117 -1.63 -11.88 -10.20
C ILE A 117 -2.68 -12.90 -10.67
N ALA A 118 -2.33 -13.78 -11.61
CA ALA A 118 -3.25 -14.81 -12.10
C ALA A 118 -3.72 -15.74 -10.97
N ASN A 119 -2.82 -16.13 -10.07
CA ASN A 119 -3.16 -16.96 -8.91
C ASN A 119 -4.10 -16.23 -7.94
N TRP A 120 -3.87 -14.96 -7.65
CA TRP A 120 -4.74 -14.18 -6.76
C TRP A 120 -6.12 -13.93 -7.37
N LEU A 121 -6.20 -13.69 -8.68
CA LEU A 121 -7.47 -13.56 -9.39
C LEU A 121 -8.28 -14.86 -9.35
N LYS A 122 -7.62 -16.02 -9.56
CA LYS A 122 -8.26 -17.32 -9.41
C LYS A 122 -8.80 -17.52 -8.00
N GLN A 123 -7.98 -17.27 -6.97
CA GLN A 123 -8.41 -17.38 -5.57
C GLN A 123 -9.58 -16.44 -5.24
N ALA A 124 -9.55 -15.20 -5.72
CA ALA A 124 -10.63 -14.24 -5.55
C ALA A 124 -11.93 -14.73 -6.21
N SER A 125 -11.85 -15.31 -7.41
CA SER A 125 -13.02 -15.86 -8.11
C SER A 125 -13.66 -17.06 -7.39
N THR A 126 -12.87 -17.82 -6.62
CA THR A 126 -13.36 -18.95 -5.82
C THR A 126 -13.98 -18.54 -4.48
N ARG A 127 -13.83 -17.27 -4.06
CA ARG A 127 -14.55 -16.71 -2.91
C ARG A 127 -15.98 -16.34 -3.35
N THR A 128 -16.78 -17.34 -3.67
CA THR A 128 -18.22 -17.16 -3.85
C THR A 128 -18.79 -16.68 -2.52
N TRP A 129 -19.44 -15.52 -2.51
CA TRP A 129 -20.21 -15.04 -1.36
C TRP A 129 -21.22 -16.13 -0.98
N THR A 130 -21.04 -16.79 0.16
CA THR A 130 -22.12 -17.53 0.80
C THR A 130 -23.15 -16.48 1.18
N ILE A 131 -24.18 -16.32 0.35
CA ILE A 131 -25.38 -15.59 0.74
C ILE A 131 -25.97 -16.41 1.87
N SER A 132 -25.64 -16.05 3.11
CA SER A 132 -26.41 -16.47 4.27
C SER A 132 -27.80 -15.86 4.11
N THR A 133 -28.71 -16.58 3.47
CA THR A 133 -30.15 -16.31 3.55
C THR A 133 -30.55 -16.47 5.00
N SER A 134 -30.49 -15.38 5.76
CA SER A 134 -31.17 -15.28 7.05
C SER A 134 -32.66 -15.35 6.78
N THR A 135 -33.29 -16.43 7.24
CA THR A 135 -34.73 -16.58 7.31
C THR A 135 -35.29 -15.43 8.13
N VAL A 136 -35.98 -14.48 7.49
CA VAL A 136 -36.69 -13.42 8.19
C VAL A 136 -37.88 -14.05 8.90
N VAL A 137 -37.77 -14.23 10.21
CA VAL A 137 -38.93 -14.52 11.06
C VAL A 137 -39.73 -13.24 11.16
N THR A 138 -40.88 -13.22 10.50
CA THR A 138 -41.82 -12.11 10.49
C THR A 138 -42.39 -11.89 11.89
N ALA A 139 -41.93 -10.86 12.58
CA ALA A 139 -42.60 -10.33 13.77
C ALA A 139 -43.42 -9.10 13.37
N SER A 140 -44.73 -9.21 13.54
CA SER A 140 -45.73 -8.17 13.29
C SER A 140 -45.69 -7.10 14.38
N SER A 141 -45.59 -5.82 14.00
CA SER A 141 -45.93 -4.71 14.87
C SER A 141 -46.52 -3.52 14.10
N THR A 142 -47.81 -3.31 14.36
CA THR A 142 -48.63 -2.09 14.37
C THR A 142 -48.10 -0.81 13.70
N LEU A 143 -48.89 -0.34 12.73
CA LEU A 143 -48.81 0.98 12.09
C LEU A 143 -49.22 2.10 13.08
N THR A 144 -48.33 3.07 13.26
CA THR A 144 -48.71 4.42 13.73
C THR A 144 -48.12 5.44 12.75
N SER A 145 -49.00 6.11 12.02
CA SER A 145 -48.70 7.18 11.08
C SER A 145 -48.32 8.46 11.82
N PHE A 146 -47.28 9.16 11.41
CA PHE A 146 -47.21 10.62 11.51
C PHE A 146 -46.39 11.23 10.38
N ALA A 147 -46.80 12.44 10.02
CA ALA A 147 -46.68 13.10 8.72
C ALA A 147 -45.27 13.58 8.32
N GLU A 148 -45.11 13.66 7.01
CA GLU A 148 -44.03 14.30 6.26
C GLU A 148 -44.09 15.83 6.41
N SER A 149 -42.96 16.46 6.77
CA SER A 149 -42.79 17.90 6.70
C SER A 149 -41.43 18.23 6.11
N THR A 150 -41.49 18.73 4.88
CA THR A 150 -40.39 19.17 4.03
C THR A 150 -39.83 20.51 4.52
N THR A 151 -38.60 20.55 5.02
CA THR A 151 -37.73 21.75 4.96
C THR A 151 -36.27 21.39 5.19
N LEU A 152 -35.40 21.71 4.22
CA LEU A 152 -33.94 21.66 4.35
C LEU A 152 -33.44 22.90 5.11
N PRO A 153 -32.48 22.76 6.05
CA PRO A 153 -31.63 23.89 6.42
C PRO A 153 -30.15 23.66 6.11
N MET A 154 -29.59 24.71 5.51
CA MET A 154 -28.19 25.06 5.33
C MET A 154 -27.33 24.78 6.58
N ILE A 155 -26.16 24.15 6.40
CA ILE A 155 -25.13 24.00 7.45
C ILE A 155 -24.22 25.24 7.42
N PRO A 156 -24.09 26.03 8.52
CA PRO A 156 -22.97 26.92 8.71
C PRO A 156 -21.81 26.20 9.41
N ALA A 157 -20.61 26.71 9.14
CA ALA A 157 -19.34 26.21 9.62
C ALA A 157 -19.14 26.40 11.14
N ASP A 158 -18.29 25.50 11.66
CA ASP A 158 -17.40 25.63 12.82
C ASP A 158 -17.96 25.35 14.23
N SER A 159 -17.43 24.29 14.88
CA SER A 159 -16.63 24.42 16.11
C SER A 159 -16.44 23.07 16.83
N THR A 160 -15.30 23.02 17.50
CA THR A 160 -14.63 21.97 18.26
C THR A 160 -15.33 21.44 19.51
N SER A 161 -15.41 20.11 19.70
CA SER A 161 -15.08 19.39 20.97
C SER A 161 -15.24 17.86 20.87
N PRO A 162 -14.65 17.08 21.80
CA PRO A 162 -14.13 15.73 21.52
C PRO A 162 -15.18 14.64 21.63
N THR A 163 -15.08 13.60 20.79
CA THR A 163 -15.84 12.36 20.97
C THR A 163 -14.93 11.15 20.88
N THR A 164 -15.02 10.35 21.93
CA THR A 164 -14.44 9.03 22.17
C THR A 164 -14.58 8.10 20.96
N ILE A 165 -13.45 7.62 20.43
CA ILE A 165 -13.44 6.63 19.33
C ILE A 165 -13.61 5.22 19.92
N SER A 166 -14.79 4.66 19.68
CA SER A 166 -15.03 3.21 19.73
C SER A 166 -14.16 2.52 18.68
N LYS A 167 -13.44 1.46 19.08
CA LYS A 167 -12.60 0.64 18.19
C LYS A 167 -13.50 -0.08 17.18
N HIS A 168 -13.61 0.48 15.97
CA HIS A 168 -13.98 -0.28 14.79
C HIS A 168 -12.72 -0.60 13.99
N SER A 169 -12.40 -1.89 13.93
CA SER A 169 -11.33 -2.44 13.12
C SER A 169 -11.72 -2.31 11.65
N PRO A 170 -11.01 -1.54 10.82
CA PRO A 170 -11.31 -1.52 9.40
C PRO A 170 -10.79 -2.82 8.79
N THR A 171 -11.71 -3.65 8.32
CA THR A 171 -11.40 -4.80 7.46
C THR A 171 -10.70 -4.26 6.22
N LEU A 172 -9.40 -4.52 6.11
CA LEU A 172 -8.61 -4.13 4.94
C LEU A 172 -9.06 -5.00 3.77
N ILE A 173 -9.95 -4.45 2.94
CA ILE A 173 -10.25 -5.02 1.62
C ILE A 173 -8.93 -5.00 0.87
N GLY A 174 -8.40 -6.19 0.57
CA GLY A 174 -7.15 -6.39 -0.15
C GLY A 174 -7.18 -5.62 -1.47
N ARG A 175 -6.57 -4.44 -1.46
CA ARG A 175 -6.13 -3.77 -2.67
C ARG A 175 -4.79 -4.40 -3.02
N ILE A 176 -4.63 -4.85 -4.26
CA ILE A 176 -3.32 -5.16 -4.84
C ILE A 176 -2.53 -3.86 -4.75
N LEU A 177 -1.65 -3.76 -3.77
CA LEU A 177 -0.74 -2.64 -3.61
C LEU A 177 0.53 -3.01 -4.36
N ILE A 178 0.68 -2.46 -5.57
CA ILE A 178 1.98 -2.31 -6.20
C ILE A 178 2.59 -1.08 -5.52
N SER A 179 3.42 -1.30 -4.50
CA SER A 179 4.11 -0.21 -3.81
C SER A 179 5.45 0.04 -4.50
N PHE A 180 5.70 1.31 -4.86
CA PHE A 180 6.98 1.83 -5.32
C PHE A 180 7.99 1.93 -4.16
#